data_AF-A0A378ABH0-F1
#
_entry.id   AF-A0A378ABH0-F1
#
_cell.length_a   1.000
_cell.length_b   1.000
_cell.length_c   1.000
_cell.angle_alpha   90.00
_cell.angle_beta   90.00
_cell.angle_gamma   90.00
#
_symmetry.space_group_name_H-M   'P 1'
#
loop_
_entity.id
_entity.type
_entity.pdbx_description
1 polymer ?
#
loop_
_entity_poly.entity_id
_entity_poly.type
_entity_poly.pdbx_seq_one_letter_code
_entity_poly.pdbx_strand_id
1 'polypeptide(L)'
;MDEEQLITAIAITHVELILIHPFREGNGRLSRLLADVMAVQGGYKPLDYQSWEENKTQYISAIHAGVSMDYEPMKHWVSEALRKI
;
A
#
# COMPACT_ATOMS: atom_id res chain seq x y z
N MET A 1 -17.78 1.29 -1.02
CA MET A 1 -16.56 2.05 -0.70
C MET A 1 -16.20 2.82 -1.95
N ASP A 2 -15.96 4.12 -1.85
CA ASP A 2 -15.45 4.90 -2.98
C ASP A 2 -13.93 4.70 -3.16
N GLU A 3 -13.38 5.25 -4.24
CA GLU A 3 -11.97 5.10 -4.61
C GLU A 3 -11.02 5.69 -3.54
N GLU A 4 -11.35 6.86 -3.02
CA GLU A 4 -10.58 7.56 -1.97
C GLU A 4 -10.52 6.72 -0.68
N GLN A 5 -11.65 6.16 -0.27
CA GLN A 5 -11.75 5.28 0.88
C GLN A 5 -10.94 3.99 0.69
N LEU A 6 -10.96 3.40 -0.52
CA LEU A 6 -10.15 2.21 -0.83
C LEU A 6 -8.66 2.52 -0.76
N ILE A 7 -8.23 3.62 -1.40
CA ILE A 7 -6.83 4.08 -1.39
C ILE A 7 -6.35 4.29 0.05
N THR A 8 -7.17 4.98 0.84
CA THR A 8 -6.86 5.26 2.26
C THR A 8 -6.76 3.96 3.07
N ALA A 9 -7.71 3.04 2.90
CA ALA A 9 -7.71 1.77 3.62
C ALA A 9 -6.47 0.92 3.27
N ILE A 10 -6.13 0.81 1.99
CA ILE A 10 -4.93 0.09 1.55
C ILE A 10 -3.68 0.75 2.12
N ALA A 11 -3.54 2.07 2.00
CA ALA A 11 -2.35 2.79 2.47
C ALA A 11 -2.09 2.58 3.96
N ILE A 12 -3.12 2.78 4.80
CA ILE A 12 -3.01 2.57 6.26
C ILE A 12 -2.67 1.13 6.56
N THR A 13 -3.42 0.17 6.02
CA THR A 13 -3.22 -1.26 6.29
C THR A 13 -1.81 -1.72 5.89
N HIS A 14 -1.35 -1.26 4.73
CA HIS A 14 -0.05 -1.63 4.18
C HIS A 14 1.10 -1.14 5.07
N VAL A 15 1.03 0.12 5.50
CA VAL A 15 2.01 0.75 6.38
C VAL A 15 2.01 0.10 7.76
N GLU A 16 0.84 0.02 8.41
CA GLU A 16 0.72 -0.53 9.75
C GLU A 16 1.18 -1.99 9.82
N LEU A 17 0.84 -2.83 8.83
CA LEU A 17 1.30 -4.21 8.81
C LEU A 17 2.84 -4.31 8.72
N ILE A 18 3.48 -3.42 7.95
CA ILE A 18 4.93 -3.38 7.84
C ILE A 18 5.57 -2.89 9.14
N LEU A 19 4.97 -1.90 9.82
CA LEU A 19 5.46 -1.36 11.08
C LEU A 19 5.31 -2.34 12.25
N ILE A 20 4.18 -3.05 12.34
CA ILE A 20 3.96 -4.12 13.34
C ILE A 20 4.96 -5.27 13.14
N HIS A 21 5.32 -5.55 11.88
CA HIS A 21 6.31 -6.55 11.49
C HIS A 21 6.09 -7.96 12.11
N PRO A 22 4.91 -8.57 11.95
CA PRO A 22 4.50 -9.75 12.72
C PRO A 22 5.24 -11.05 12.38
N PHE A 23 5.96 -11.11 11.25
CA PHE A 23 6.69 -12.31 10.82
C PHE A 23 8.20 -12.08 10.83
N ARG A 24 8.98 -13.18 10.96
CA ARG A 24 10.44 -13.13 10.87
C ARG A 24 10.93 -12.64 9.51
N GLU A 25 10.25 -13.02 8.43
CA GLU A 25 10.56 -12.64 7.06
C GLU A 25 9.28 -12.56 6.22
N GLY A 26 9.30 -11.78 5.13
CA GLY A 26 8.23 -11.75 4.14
C GLY A 26 7.12 -10.72 4.38
N ASN A 27 7.23 -9.88 5.41
CA ASN A 27 6.22 -8.83 5.72
C ASN A 27 5.89 -7.95 4.51
N GLY A 28 6.89 -7.48 3.76
CA GLY A 28 6.65 -6.66 2.56
C GLY A 28 5.99 -7.43 1.39
N ARG A 29 6.19 -8.75 1.28
CA ARG A 29 5.48 -9.57 0.27
C ARG A 29 4.02 -9.77 0.68
N LEU A 30 3.79 -10.09 1.96
CA LEU A 30 2.45 -10.27 2.49
C LEU A 30 1.63 -8.98 2.45
N SER A 31 2.25 -7.84 2.77
CA SER A 31 1.59 -6.54 2.74
C SER A 31 1.12 -6.13 1.34
N ARG A 32 1.90 -6.48 0.30
CA ARG A 32 1.49 -6.31 -1.10
C ARG A 32 0.37 -7.28 -1.51
N LEU A 33 0.50 -8.54 -1.13
CA LEU A 33 -0.57 -9.52 -1.38
C LEU A 33 -1.90 -9.10 -0.74
N LEU A 34 -1.87 -8.54 0.47
CA LEU A 34 -3.05 -8.03 1.14
C LEU A 34 -3.62 -6.79 0.41
N ALA A 35 -2.77 -5.88 -0.05
CA ALA A 35 -3.19 -4.74 -0.86
C ALA A 35 -3.90 -5.17 -2.16
N ASP A 36 -3.38 -6.20 -2.85
CA ASP A 36 -4.03 -6.77 -4.04
C ASP A 36 -5.41 -7.36 -3.71
N VAL A 37 -5.54 -8.09 -2.60
CA VAL A 37 -6.84 -8.63 -2.16
C VAL A 37 -7.84 -7.50 -1.91
N MET A 38 -7.42 -6.44 -1.21
CA MET A 38 -8.27 -5.28 -0.93
C MET A 38 -8.70 -4.57 -2.23
N ALA A 39 -7.79 -4.38 -3.18
CA ALA A 39 -8.11 -3.77 -4.47
C ALA A 39 -9.10 -4.62 -5.28
N VAL A 40 -8.89 -5.93 -5.37
CA VAL A 40 -9.78 -6.86 -6.07
C VAL A 40 -11.16 -6.90 -5.42
N GLN A 41 -11.24 -6.94 -4.09
CA GLN A 41 -12.52 -6.85 -3.37
C GLN A 41 -13.20 -5.49 -3.56
N GLY A 42 -12.43 -4.43 -3.80
CA GLY A 42 -12.92 -3.10 -4.17
C GLY A 42 -13.37 -2.96 -5.62
N GLY A 43 -13.27 -3.99 -6.45
CA GLY A 43 -13.64 -3.94 -7.87
C GLY A 43 -12.55 -3.37 -8.79
N TYR A 44 -11.28 -3.45 -8.37
CA TYR A 44 -10.11 -3.05 -9.15
C TYR A 44 -9.27 -4.27 -9.55
N LYS A 45 -8.29 -4.06 -10.43
CA LYS A 45 -7.24 -5.07 -10.68
C LYS A 45 -6.23 -5.09 -9.52
N PRO A 46 -5.39 -6.14 -9.40
CA PRO A 46 -4.21 -6.09 -8.54
C PRO A 46 -3.37 -4.84 -8.83
N LEU A 47 -2.69 -4.33 -7.79
CA LEU A 47 -1.90 -3.10 -7.91
C LEU A 47 -0.76 -3.28 -8.90
N ASP A 48 -0.43 -2.20 -9.59
CA ASP A 48 0.80 -2.12 -10.36
C ASP A 48 1.95 -1.58 -9.53
N TYR A 49 2.85 -2.47 -9.15
CA TYR A 49 4.00 -2.13 -8.32
C TYR A 49 5.19 -1.54 -9.09
N GLN A 50 5.09 -1.35 -10.41
CA GLN A 50 6.20 -0.83 -11.20
C GLN A 50 6.72 0.50 -10.64
N SER A 51 5.82 1.45 -10.33
CA SER A 51 6.19 2.76 -9.77
C SER A 51 6.87 2.65 -8.40
N TRP A 52 6.48 1.67 -7.56
CA TRP A 52 7.10 1.46 -6.25
C TRP A 52 8.51 0.85 -6.39
N GLU A 53 8.69 -0.06 -7.34
CA GLU A 53 9.99 -0.70 -7.61
C GLU A 53 10.97 0.24 -8.30
N GLU A 54 10.50 1.16 -9.14
CA GLU A 54 11.32 2.22 -9.74
C GLU A 54 11.67 3.32 -8.72
N ASN A 55 10.81 3.57 -7.73
CA ASN A 55 10.96 4.62 -6.72
C ASN A 55 11.12 4.07 -5.30
N LYS A 56 11.96 3.04 -5.12
CA LYS A 56 12.13 2.31 -3.85
C LYS A 56 12.39 3.22 -2.66
N THR A 57 13.26 4.22 -2.81
CA THR A 57 13.63 5.13 -1.72
C THR A 57 12.41 5.91 -1.24
N GLN A 58 11.57 6.40 -2.16
CA GLN A 58 10.39 7.18 -1.86
C GLN A 58 9.26 6.31 -1.31
N TYR A 59 9.09 5.09 -1.83
CA TYR A 59 8.18 4.10 -1.27
C TYR A 59 8.57 3.75 0.19
N ILE A 60 9.85 3.50 0.47
CA ILE A 60 10.33 3.24 1.84
C ILE A 60 10.12 4.48 2.73
N SER A 61 10.36 5.68 2.19
CA SER A 61 10.13 6.93 2.92
C SER A 61 8.65 7.11 3.28
N ALA A 62 7.74 6.71 2.39
CA ALA A 62 6.30 6.73 2.64
C ALA A 62 5.87 5.75 3.76
N ILE A 63 6.54 4.59 3.88
CA ILE A 63 6.34 3.69 5.03
C ILE A 63 6.81 4.37 6.32
N HIS A 64 7.98 5.00 6.32
CA HIS A 64 8.53 5.66 7.49
C HIS A 64 7.68 6.85 7.97
N ALA A 65 7.04 7.59 7.06
CA ALA A 65 6.10 8.66 7.40
C ALA A 65 4.95 8.16 8.31
N GLY A 66 4.55 6.90 8.12
CA GLY A 66 3.55 6.21 8.93
C GLY A 66 3.86 6.14 10.43
N VAL A 67 5.13 6.23 10.84
CA VAL A 67 5.50 6.31 12.27
C VAL A 67 4.87 7.53 12.95
N SER A 68 4.66 8.61 12.19
CA SER A 68 3.96 9.82 12.66
C SER A 68 2.47 9.82 12.30
N MET A 69 1.91 8.67 11.90
CA MET A 69 0.56 8.52 11.36
C MET A 69 0.29 9.38 10.11
N ASP A 70 1.35 9.74 9.38
CA ASP A 70 1.23 10.40 8.09
C ASP A 70 1.19 9.35 6.97
N TYR A 71 -0.01 9.11 6.46
CA TYR A 71 -0.26 8.13 5.40
C TYR A 71 -0.40 8.76 4.02
N GLU A 72 -0.40 10.10 3.90
CA GLU A 72 -0.55 10.78 2.60
C GLU A 72 0.52 10.35 1.58
N PRO A 73 1.80 10.18 1.95
CA PRO A 73 2.80 9.64 1.03
C PRO A 73 2.43 8.26 0.49
N MET A 74 1.88 7.37 1.32
CA MET A 74 1.48 6.03 0.88
C MET A 74 0.19 6.05 0.06
N LYS A 75 -0.77 6.92 0.41
CA LYS A 75 -1.98 7.14 -0.40
C LYS A 75 -1.62 7.53 -1.84
N HIS A 76 -0.65 8.42 -2.01
CA HIS A 76 -0.14 8.78 -3.34
C HIS A 76 0.34 7.54 -4.12
N TRP A 77 1.19 6.71 -3.51
CA TRP A 77 1.71 5.50 -4.15
C TRP A 77 0.63 4.47 -4.47
N VAL A 78 -0.38 4.31 -3.61
CA VAL A 78 -1.51 3.42 -3.86
C VAL A 78 -2.37 3.96 -5.01
N SER A 79 -2.62 5.26 -5.05
CA SER A 79 -3.36 5.91 -6.14
C SER A 79 -2.70 5.69 -7.50
N GLU A 80 -1.37 5.85 -7.58
CA GLU A 80 -0.61 5.62 -8.82
C GLU A 80 -0.64 4.15 -9.25
N ALA A 81 -0.70 3.23 -8.30
CA ALA A 81 -0.70 1.79 -8.56
C ALA A 81 -2.10 1.23 -8.89
N LEU A 82 -3.17 1.95 -8.56
CA LEU A 82 -4.54 1.46 -8.67
C LEU A 82 -5.02 1.44 -10.13
N ARG A 83 -5.60 0.31 -10.57
CA ARG A 83 -6.06 0.13 -11.96
C ARG A 83 -7.51 -0.32 -12.02
N LYS A 84 -8.32 0.37 -12.82
CA LYS A 84 -9.72 -0.01 -13.08
C LYS A 84 -9.80 -1.31 -13.90
N ILE A 85 -10.85 -2.08 -13.67
CA ILE A 85 -11.16 -3.30 -14.44
C ILE A 85 -11.42 -2.94 -15.90
#